data_AF-A0AB37HAN0-F1
#
_entry.id   AF-A0AB37HAN0-F1
#
_cell.length_a   1.000
_cell.length_b   1.000
_cell.length_c   1.000
_cell.angle_alpha   90.00
_cell.angle_beta   90.00
_cell.angle_gamma   90.00
#
_symmetry.space_group_name_H-M   'P 1'
#
loop_
_entity.id
_entity.type
_entity.pdbx_description
1 polymer ?
#
loop_
_entity_poly.entity_id
_entity_poly.type
_entity_poly.pdbx_seq_one_letter_code
_entity_poly.pdbx_strand_id
1 'polypeptide(L)'
;MSQRNNPELRKEWERRIALFKASGLTQSKWCEINEISIHQLKYWLYKADNFYSTQDSNSKWIPVTLEESEQQNETLHINVGSASIVVKPGFNPTLLAEVVKALKSVC
;
A
#
# COMPACT_ATOMS: atom_id res chain seq x y z
N MET A 1 -29.94 0.14 -18.84
CA MET A 1 -30.14 -1.22 -18.31
C MET A 1 -29.39 -1.33 -16.99
N SER A 2 -30.09 -1.22 -15.86
CA SER A 2 -29.52 -1.22 -14.51
C SER A 2 -28.84 -2.55 -14.18
N GLN A 3 -27.56 -2.51 -13.81
CA GLN A 3 -26.89 -3.65 -13.20
C GLN A 3 -27.55 -3.96 -11.86
N ARG A 4 -28.31 -5.07 -11.83
CA ARG A 4 -28.92 -5.62 -10.63
C ARG A 4 -27.79 -6.10 -9.71
N ASN A 5 -27.50 -5.34 -8.66
CA ASN A 5 -26.74 -5.81 -7.51
C ASN A 5 -27.51 -6.98 -6.86
N ASN A 6 -27.36 -8.20 -7.38
CA ASN A 6 -28.07 -9.36 -6.88
C ASN A 6 -27.32 -9.92 -5.66
N PRO A 7 -27.83 -9.75 -4.42
CA PRO A 7 -27.12 -10.15 -3.21
C PRO A 7 -26.86 -11.66 -3.13
N GLU A 8 -27.64 -12.48 -3.81
CA GLU A 8 -27.48 -13.93 -3.80
C GLU A 8 -26.26 -14.38 -4.62
N LEU A 9 -26.00 -13.72 -5.76
CA LEU A 9 -24.76 -13.92 -6.52
C LEU A 9 -23.54 -13.52 -5.68
N ARG A 10 -23.73 -12.57 -4.76
CA ARG A 10 -22.67 -12.12 -3.86
C ARG A 10 -22.38 -13.05 -2.69
N LYS A 11 -23.28 -13.93 -2.28
CA LYS A 11 -22.93 -14.94 -1.28
C LYS A 11 -22.15 -16.07 -1.94
N GLU A 12 -22.53 -16.41 -3.17
CA GLU A 12 -21.96 -17.55 -3.88
C GLU A 12 -20.49 -17.31 -4.30
N TRP A 13 -20.16 -16.14 -4.83
CA TRP A 13 -18.76 -15.81 -5.17
C TRP A 13 -17.85 -15.71 -3.91
N GLU A 14 -18.36 -15.32 -2.74
CA GLU A 14 -17.62 -15.14 -1.48
C GLU A 14 -17.31 -16.51 -0.88
N ARG A 15 -18.31 -17.39 -0.87
CA ARG A 15 -18.15 -18.80 -0.53
C ARG A 15 -17.08 -19.46 -1.42
N ARG A 16 -17.14 -19.19 -2.73
CA ARG A 16 -16.16 -19.72 -3.69
C ARG A 16 -14.75 -19.16 -3.48
N ILE A 17 -14.62 -17.85 -3.20
CA ILE A 17 -13.32 -17.24 -2.84
C ILE A 17 -12.77 -17.86 -1.54
N ALA A 18 -13.61 -18.10 -0.54
CA ALA A 18 -13.19 -18.73 0.71
C ALA A 18 -12.67 -20.16 0.48
N LEU A 19 -13.38 -20.96 -0.33
CA LEU A 19 -12.94 -22.29 -0.74
C LEU A 19 -11.64 -22.25 -1.55
N PHE A 20 -11.48 -21.27 -2.45
CA PHE A 20 -10.23 -21.05 -3.17
C PHE A 20 -9.06 -20.78 -2.21
N LYS A 21 -9.23 -19.82 -1.29
CA LYS A 21 -8.20 -19.48 -0.29
C LYS A 21 -7.85 -20.67 0.61
N ALA A 22 -8.86 -21.44 1.03
CA ALA A 22 -8.66 -22.64 1.85
C ALA A 22 -7.96 -23.78 1.09
N SER A 23 -8.13 -23.86 -0.24
CA SER A 23 -7.52 -24.92 -1.06
C SER A 23 -6.00 -24.81 -1.17
N GLY A 24 -5.42 -23.61 -1.00
CA GLY A 24 -3.99 -23.36 -1.22
C GLY A 24 -3.51 -23.60 -2.65
N LEU A 25 -4.43 -23.84 -3.59
CA LEU A 25 -4.12 -24.11 -4.99
C LEU A 25 -3.88 -22.80 -5.77
N THR A 26 -3.12 -22.89 -6.85
CA THR A 26 -3.03 -21.79 -7.83
C THR A 26 -4.38 -21.57 -8.52
N GLN A 27 -4.68 -20.33 -8.92
CA GLN A 27 -5.93 -19.97 -9.60
C GLN A 27 -6.28 -20.91 -10.76
N SER A 28 -5.32 -21.26 -11.62
CA SER A 28 -5.56 -22.13 -12.78
C SER A 28 -6.04 -23.54 -12.39
N LYS A 29 -5.34 -24.20 -11.44
CA LYS A 29 -5.71 -25.53 -10.95
C LYS A 29 -7.06 -25.53 -10.25
N TRP A 30 -7.35 -24.48 -9.48
CA TRP A 30 -8.63 -24.37 -8.79
C TRP A 30 -9.79 -24.13 -9.77
N CYS A 31 -9.58 -23.29 -10.79
CA CYS A 31 -10.54 -23.06 -11.87
C CYS A 31 -10.83 -24.33 -12.67
N GLU A 32 -9.82 -25.14 -12.96
CA GLU A 32 -9.95 -26.43 -13.66
C GLU A 32 -10.79 -27.43 -12.86
N ILE A 33 -10.51 -27.60 -11.55
CA ILE A 33 -11.24 -28.53 -10.67
C ILE A 33 -12.69 -28.11 -10.45
N ASN A 34 -12.95 -26.80 -10.35
CA ASN A 34 -14.28 -26.28 -10.02
C ASN A 34 -15.09 -25.86 -11.26
N GLU A 35 -14.57 -26.10 -12.46
CA GLU A 35 -15.18 -25.74 -13.76
C GLU A 35 -15.57 -24.25 -13.85
N ILE A 36 -14.71 -23.36 -13.31
CA ILE A 36 -14.93 -21.91 -13.30
C ILE A 36 -13.92 -21.25 -14.22
N SER A 37 -14.35 -20.25 -14.99
CA SER A 37 -13.41 -19.45 -15.79
C SER A 37 -12.48 -18.64 -14.90
N ILE A 38 -11.19 -18.60 -15.26
CA ILE A 38 -10.18 -17.75 -14.60
C ILE A 38 -10.62 -16.28 -14.60
N HIS A 39 -11.28 -15.81 -15.65
CA HIS A 39 -11.81 -14.44 -15.71
C HIS A 39 -12.88 -14.19 -14.65
N GLN A 40 -13.76 -15.16 -14.39
CA GLN A 40 -14.79 -15.04 -13.35
C GLN A 40 -14.14 -14.99 -11.96
N LEU A 41 -13.18 -15.87 -11.68
CA LEU A 41 -12.46 -15.85 -10.40
C LEU A 41 -11.71 -14.53 -10.19
N LYS A 42 -11.00 -14.03 -11.20
CA LYS A 42 -10.32 -12.72 -11.13
C LYS A 42 -11.30 -11.57 -10.89
N TYR A 43 -12.45 -11.59 -11.57
CA TYR A 43 -13.50 -10.59 -11.38
C TYR A 43 -14.04 -10.61 -9.94
N TRP A 44 -14.26 -11.79 -9.36
CA TRP A 44 -14.71 -11.93 -7.98
C TRP A 44 -13.67 -11.43 -6.99
N LEU A 45 -12.39 -11.77 -7.19
CA LEU A 45 -11.29 -11.29 -6.34
C LEU A 45 -11.15 -9.76 -6.39
N TYR A 46 -11.20 -9.17 -7.59
CA TYR A 46 -11.16 -7.72 -7.76
C TYR A 46 -12.35 -7.04 -7.06
N LYS A 47 -13.55 -7.58 -7.22
CA LYS A 47 -14.75 -7.03 -6.59
C LYS A 47 -14.72 -7.17 -5.07
N ALA A 48 -14.20 -8.27 -4.53
CA ALA A 48 -14.01 -8.44 -3.10
C ALA A 48 -13.06 -7.37 -2.55
N ASP A 49 -11.91 -7.17 -3.20
CA ASP A 49 -10.89 -6.18 -2.79
C ASP A 49 -11.40 -4.74 -2.82
N ASN A 50 -12.16 -4.39 -3.86
CA ASN A 50 -12.81 -3.08 -3.95
C ASN A 50 -13.94 -2.92 -2.92
N PHE A 51 -14.66 -3.99 -2.58
CA PHE A 51 -15.74 -3.91 -1.59
C PHE A 51 -15.20 -3.71 -0.17
N TYR A 52 -14.15 -4.45 0.21
CA TYR A 52 -13.43 -4.21 1.48
C TYR A 52 -12.84 -2.79 1.49
N SER A 53 -12.26 -2.34 0.37
CA SER A 53 -11.79 -0.95 0.24
C SER A 53 -12.91 0.09 0.36
N THR A 54 -14.16 -0.24 0.00
CA THR A 54 -15.33 0.67 0.15
C THR A 54 -16.07 0.53 1.49
N GLN A 55 -15.89 -0.57 2.23
CA GLN A 55 -16.31 -0.63 3.64
C GLN A 55 -15.26 0.02 4.56
N ASP A 56 -13.98 -0.08 4.20
CA ASP A 56 -12.87 0.71 4.78
C ASP A 56 -12.77 2.13 4.17
N SER A 57 -13.61 2.47 3.18
CA SER A 57 -13.83 3.87 2.77
C SER A 57 -14.82 4.60 3.68
N ASN A 58 -15.19 4.01 4.82
CA ASN A 58 -15.24 4.83 6.01
C ASN A 58 -13.78 5.15 6.33
N SER A 59 -13.21 6.12 5.58
CA SER A 59 -11.85 6.60 5.73
C SER A 59 -11.54 6.58 7.21
N LYS A 60 -10.79 5.58 7.65
CA LYS A 60 -10.32 5.50 9.01
C LYS A 60 -9.24 6.56 9.04
N TRP A 61 -9.67 7.81 9.16
CA TRP A 61 -8.85 8.91 9.61
C TRP A 61 -8.33 8.44 10.94
N ILE A 62 -7.16 7.83 10.91
CA ILE A 62 -6.37 7.64 12.13
C ILE A 62 -6.11 9.07 12.55
N PRO A 63 -6.61 9.53 13.72
CA PRO A 63 -6.10 10.77 14.27
C PRO A 63 -4.61 10.53 14.46
N VAL A 64 -3.81 11.07 13.55
CA VAL A 64 -2.42 11.30 13.83
C VAL A 64 -2.49 12.39 14.88
N THR A 65 -2.44 11.98 16.14
CA THR A 65 -1.92 12.85 17.18
C THR A 65 -0.52 13.15 16.69
N LEU A 66 -0.38 14.28 16.00
CA LEU A 66 0.86 15.01 16.01
C LEU A 66 1.04 15.28 17.49
N GLU A 67 1.78 14.40 18.15
CA GLU A 67 2.56 14.87 19.29
C GLU A 67 3.35 16.00 18.65
N GLU A 68 2.89 17.24 18.87
CA GLU A 68 3.75 18.39 18.84
C GLU A 68 4.83 18.01 19.82
N SER A 69 5.85 17.31 19.30
CA SER A 69 7.13 17.20 19.92
C SER A 69 7.60 18.64 19.96
N GLU A 70 7.26 19.28 21.06
CA GLU A 70 7.79 20.54 21.54
C GLU A 70 9.30 20.39 21.54
N GLN A 71 9.88 20.67 20.39
CA GLN A 71 11.27 20.92 20.07
C GLN A 71 11.34 20.92 18.55
N GLN A 72 11.01 22.09 17.98
CA GLN A 72 11.57 22.52 16.71
C GLN A 72 13.11 22.59 16.89
N ASN A 73 13.76 21.43 16.95
CA ASN A 73 15.16 21.36 16.61
C ASN A 73 15.18 21.63 15.11
N GLU A 74 15.58 22.85 14.73
CA GLU A 74 15.77 23.32 13.36
C GLU A 74 16.78 22.42 12.63
N THR A 75 16.34 21.22 12.29
CA THR A 75 17.15 20.21 11.64
C THR A 75 16.91 20.30 10.16
N LEU A 76 17.96 20.59 9.41
CA LEU A 76 17.91 20.66 7.97
C LEU A 76 18.15 19.25 7.40
N HIS A 77 17.15 18.73 6.70
CA HIS A 77 17.24 17.45 6.02
C HIS A 77 17.62 17.67 4.56
N ILE A 78 18.73 17.07 4.11
CA ILE A 78 19.24 17.18 2.74
C ILE A 78 19.26 15.80 2.10
N ASN A 79 18.65 15.66 0.93
CA ASN A 79 18.68 14.42 0.15
C ASN A 79 19.45 14.65 -1.17
N VAL A 80 20.46 13.81 -1.44
CA VAL A 80 21.27 13.83 -2.67
C VAL A 80 21.34 12.41 -3.22
N GLY A 81 20.62 12.15 -4.32
CA GLY A 81 20.50 10.78 -4.85
C GLY A 81 19.89 9.83 -3.82
N SER A 82 20.63 8.77 -3.47
CA SER A 82 20.26 7.81 -2.40
C SER A 82 20.76 8.20 -1.01
N ALA A 83 21.55 9.28 -0.88
CA ALA A 83 22.08 9.73 0.40
C ALA A 83 21.11 10.70 1.09
N SER A 84 20.93 10.52 2.41
CA SER A 84 20.14 11.41 3.27
C SER A 84 21.02 11.92 4.41
N ILE A 85 21.02 13.24 4.61
CA ILE A 85 21.84 13.94 5.60
C ILE A 85 20.93 14.73 6.52
N VAL A 86 21.10 14.55 7.83
CA VAL A 86 20.41 15.31 8.87
C VAL A 86 21.40 16.29 9.50
N VAL A 87 21.14 17.59 9.34
CA VAL A 87 21.97 18.68 9.84
C VAL A 87 21.29 19.29 11.05
N LYS A 88 21.99 19.38 12.18
CA LYS A 88 21.49 19.99 13.41
C LYS A 88 22.04 21.42 13.59
N PRO A 89 21.39 22.28 14.41
CA PRO A 89 21.95 23.58 14.76
C PRO A 89 23.35 23.44 15.38
N GLY A 90 24.25 24.38 15.07
CA GLY A 90 25.65 24.31 15.50
C GLY A 90 26.56 23.42 14.64
N PHE A 91 26.09 22.97 13.48
CA PHE A 91 26.93 22.24 12.52
C PHE A 91 28.06 23.10 11.96
N ASN A 92 29.12 22.45 11.48
CA ASN A 92 30.22 23.12 10.78
C ASN A 92 29.86 23.30 9.28
N PRO A 93 29.72 24.53 8.77
CA PRO A 93 29.35 24.77 7.37
C PRO A 93 30.39 24.28 6.36
N THR A 94 31.67 24.38 6.70
CA THR A 94 32.78 23.93 5.84
C THR A 94 32.73 22.42 5.66
N LEU A 95 32.54 21.68 6.76
CA LEU A 95 32.43 20.22 6.71
C LEU A 95 31.21 19.77 5.89
N LEU A 96 30.06 20.42 6.06
CA LEU A 96 28.87 20.09 5.28
C LEU A 96 29.09 20.31 3.77
N ALA A 97 29.76 21.41 3.40
CA ALA A 97 30.08 21.69 2.00
C ALA A 97 31.03 20.65 1.39
N GLU A 98 32.03 20.19 2.14
CA GLU A 98 32.95 19.14 1.70
C GLU A 98 32.23 17.79 1.49
N VAL A 99 31.34 17.41 2.41
CA VAL A 99 30.53 16.19 2.30
C VAL A 99 29.63 16.25 1.06
N VAL A 100 28.90 17.35 0.86
CA VAL A 100 28.02 17.52 -0.31
C VAL A 100 28.83 17.50 -1.62
N LYS A 101 30.03 18.10 -1.64
CA LYS A 101 30.93 18.08 -2.80
C LYS A 101 31.44 16.67 -3.11
N ALA A 102 31.78 15.89 -2.09
CA ALA A 102 32.19 14.49 -2.27
C ALA A 102 31.03 13.65 -2.84
N LEU A 103 29.82 13.81 -2.32
CA LEU A 103 28.64 13.08 -2.82
C LEU A 103 28.32 13.42 -4.29
N LYS A 104 28.52 14.67 -4.71
CA LYS A 104 28.37 15.08 -6.12
C LYS A 104 29.34 14.36 -7.07
N SER A 105 30.47 13.83 -6.58
CA SER A 105 31.41 13.07 -7.41
C SER A 105 31.10 11.57 -7.51
N VAL A 106 30.22 11.07 -6.62
CA VAL A 106 29.86 9.65 -6.50
C VAL A 106 28.47 9.36 -7.07
N CYS A 107 27.59 10.37 -7.13
CA CYS A 107 26.26 10.33 -7.76
C CYS A 107 26.29 11.03 -9.13
#